data_AF-A5DEP4-F1
#
_entry.id   AF-A5DEP4-F1
#
_cell.length_a   1.000
_cell.length_b   1.000
_cell.length_c   1.000
_cell.angle_alpha   90.00
_cell.angle_beta   90.00
_cell.angle_gamma   90.00
#
_symmetry.space_group_name_H-M   'P 1'
#
loop_
_entity.id
_entity.type
_entity.pdbx_description
1 polymer ?
#
loop_
_entity_poly.entity_id
_entity_poly.type
_entity_poly.pdbx_seq_one_letter_code
_entity_poly.pdbx_strand_id
1 'polypeptide(L)'
;MGYECPERQATADFLTSLTNPSERIARSGFEDKVPKTPLEFETYWKNSPEYKRVVEEIDVHMEQVEKNPKKDHHDSHVARQANHVSSKSPYTVSFFMQVKYIMRRNYLRFKGDPSIPISSVAGQLIMALIMGSVFYNLDSTTGSFFSRTTGLFFAVLFNAFVVYVGNS
;
A
#
# COMPACT_ATOMS: atom_id res chain seq x y z
N MET A 1 -32.68 8.94 -18.65
CA MET A 1 -32.43 7.56 -19.11
C MET A 1 -33.65 6.65 -18.99
N GLY A 2 -34.46 6.73 -17.91
CA GLY A 2 -35.75 6.02 -17.86
C GLY A 2 -35.77 4.73 -17.02
N TYR A 3 -34.70 4.44 -16.28
CA TYR A 3 -34.67 3.36 -15.29
C TYR A 3 -35.20 3.83 -13.93
N GLU A 4 -35.84 2.92 -13.21
CA GLU A 4 -36.42 3.16 -11.89
C GLU A 4 -35.46 2.75 -10.78
N CYS A 5 -35.18 3.67 -9.85
CA CYS A 5 -34.40 3.39 -8.66
C CYS A 5 -35.34 2.88 -7.56
N PRO A 6 -35.16 1.63 -7.06
CA PRO A 6 -35.96 1.10 -5.97
C PRO A 6 -35.83 1.97 -4.71
N GLU A 7 -36.93 2.15 -3.95
CA GLU A 7 -36.97 3.03 -2.76
C GLU A 7 -35.96 2.67 -1.67
N ARG A 8 -35.52 1.41 -1.60
CA ARG A 8 -34.60 0.90 -0.57
C ARG A 8 -33.15 0.73 -1.05
N GLN A 9 -32.84 1.12 -2.29
CA GLN A 9 -31.51 0.97 -2.87
C GLN A 9 -30.75 2.30 -2.80
N ALA A 10 -29.48 2.26 -2.38
CA ALA A 10 -28.63 3.44 -2.45
C ALA A 10 -28.32 3.80 -3.91
N THR A 11 -28.12 5.09 -4.21
CA THR A 11 -27.81 5.55 -5.57
C THR A 11 -26.59 4.85 -6.17
N ALA A 12 -25.56 4.57 -5.37
CA ALA A 12 -24.37 3.85 -5.83
C ALA A 12 -24.67 2.40 -6.24
N ASP A 13 -25.49 1.70 -5.46
CA ASP A 13 -25.91 0.34 -5.78
C ASP A 13 -26.80 0.33 -7.02
N PHE A 14 -27.68 1.31 -7.18
CA PHE A 14 -28.53 1.45 -8.36
C PHE A 14 -27.70 1.67 -9.63
N LEU A 15 -26.70 2.56 -9.59
CA LEU A 15 -25.81 2.77 -10.75
C LEU A 15 -25.02 1.51 -11.10
N THR A 16 -24.65 0.70 -10.09
CA THR A 16 -23.97 -0.58 -10.31
C THR A 16 -24.92 -1.61 -10.91
N SER A 17 -26.18 -1.70 -10.43
CA SER A 17 -27.18 -2.62 -10.97
C SER A 17 -27.57 -2.30 -12.42
N LEU A 18 -27.50 -1.02 -12.84
CA LEU A 18 -27.67 -0.62 -14.24
C LEU A 18 -26.63 -1.22 -15.19
N THR A 19 -25.51 -1.75 -14.69
CA THR A 19 -24.53 -2.46 -15.53
C THR A 19 -24.93 -3.93 -15.74
N ASN A 20 -25.72 -4.54 -14.85
CA ASN A 20 -26.21 -5.91 -14.96
C ASN A 20 -27.59 -5.96 -15.66
N PRO A 21 -27.73 -6.55 -16.87
CA PRO A 21 -29.02 -6.62 -17.58
C PRO A 21 -30.18 -7.22 -16.77
N SER A 22 -29.88 -8.12 -15.84
CA SER A 22 -30.90 -8.86 -15.08
C SER A 22 -31.51 -8.05 -13.93
N GLU A 23 -30.84 -6.98 -13.49
CA GLU A 23 -31.23 -6.21 -12.30
C GLU A 23 -31.88 -4.86 -12.64
N ARG A 24 -31.94 -4.49 -13.94
CA ARG A 24 -32.43 -3.18 -14.37
C ARG A 24 -33.95 -3.21 -14.54
N ILE A 25 -34.64 -2.24 -13.94
CA ILE A 25 -36.09 -2.09 -14.06
C ILE A 25 -36.38 -0.82 -14.86
N ALA A 26 -36.96 -0.96 -16.04
CA ALA A 26 -37.44 0.16 -16.82
C ALA A 26 -38.68 0.77 -16.15
N ARG A 27 -38.74 2.10 -16.07
CA ARG A 27 -39.92 2.80 -15.55
C ARG A 27 -41.11 2.56 -16.47
N SER A 28 -42.30 2.40 -15.88
CA SER A 28 -43.56 2.30 -16.63
C SER A 28 -43.71 3.41 -17.69
N GLY A 29 -43.89 3.03 -18.96
CA GLY A 29 -44.00 3.92 -20.12
C GLY A 29 -42.67 4.29 -20.81
N PHE A 30 -41.55 3.72 -20.36
CA PHE A 30 -40.20 3.92 -20.92
C PHE A 30 -39.56 2.63 -21.43
N GLU A 31 -40.27 1.51 -21.45
CA GLU A 31 -39.76 0.16 -21.80
C GLU A 31 -39.12 0.10 -23.20
N ASP A 32 -39.62 0.88 -24.15
CA ASP A 32 -39.11 0.98 -25.51
C ASP A 32 -38.08 2.11 -25.72
N LYS A 33 -37.87 2.96 -24.70
CA LYS A 33 -37.03 4.16 -24.76
C LYS A 33 -35.76 4.06 -23.93
N VAL A 34 -35.60 3.00 -23.13
CA VAL A 34 -34.40 2.77 -22.32
C VAL A 34 -33.30 2.11 -23.16
N PRO A 35 -32.02 2.51 -22.98
CA PRO A 35 -30.89 1.81 -23.59
C PRO A 35 -30.72 0.43 -22.95
N LYS A 36 -30.59 -0.63 -23.75
CA LYS A 36 -30.51 -2.03 -23.30
C LYS A 36 -29.08 -2.57 -23.44
N THR A 37 -28.38 -2.15 -24.48
CA THR A 37 -26.99 -2.57 -24.76
C THR A 37 -25.97 -1.55 -24.27
N PRO A 38 -24.73 -1.96 -23.91
CA PRO A 38 -23.67 -1.03 -23.53
C PRO A 38 -23.44 0.08 -24.57
N LEU A 39 -23.54 -0.26 -25.86
CA LEU A 39 -23.41 0.70 -26.96
C LEU A 39 -24.53 1.75 -26.96
N GLU A 40 -25.77 1.36 -26.65
CA GLU A 40 -26.89 2.29 -26.52
C GLU A 40 -26.72 3.21 -25.31
N PHE A 41 -26.19 2.70 -24.19
CA PHE A 41 -25.87 3.53 -23.02
C PHE A 41 -24.80 4.57 -23.35
N GLU A 42 -23.73 4.16 -24.03
CA GLU A 42 -22.67 5.06 -24.49
C GLU A 42 -23.22 6.12 -25.45
N THR A 43 -24.05 5.70 -26.40
CA THR A 43 -24.67 6.61 -27.38
C THR A 43 -25.60 7.60 -26.70
N TYR A 44 -26.42 7.15 -25.75
CA TYR A 44 -27.27 8.02 -24.94
C TYR A 44 -26.44 9.04 -24.16
N TRP A 45 -25.36 8.59 -23.50
CA TRP A 45 -24.46 9.45 -22.75
C TRP A 45 -23.79 10.50 -23.65
N LYS A 46 -23.22 10.10 -24.78
CA LYS A 46 -22.58 11.02 -25.75
C LYS A 46 -23.53 12.07 -26.32
N ASN A 47 -24.81 11.73 -26.45
CA ASN A 47 -25.83 12.67 -26.94
C ASN A 47 -26.39 13.58 -25.84
N SER A 48 -26.04 13.35 -24.57
CA SER A 48 -26.59 14.08 -23.45
C SER A 48 -25.95 15.48 -23.29
N PRO A 49 -26.68 16.47 -22.74
CA PRO A 49 -26.11 17.78 -22.45
C PRO A 49 -25.01 17.71 -21.38
N GLU A 50 -25.06 16.74 -20.48
CA GLU A 50 -24.04 16.53 -19.44
C GLU A 50 -22.70 16.14 -20.06
N TYR A 51 -22.68 15.26 -21.07
CA TYR A 51 -21.45 14.92 -21.78
C TYR A 51 -20.83 16.14 -22.46
N LYS A 52 -21.65 16.95 -23.15
CA LYS A 52 -21.18 18.21 -23.77
C LYS A 52 -20.55 19.14 -22.75
N ARG A 53 -21.19 19.31 -21.59
CA ARG A 53 -20.65 20.13 -20.49
C ARG A 53 -19.32 19.61 -19.98
N VAL A 54 -19.18 18.30 -19.79
CA VAL A 54 -17.92 17.69 -19.33
C VAL A 54 -16.81 17.88 -20.36
N VAL A 55 -17.11 17.70 -21.65
CA VAL A 55 -16.12 17.93 -22.72
C VAL A 55 -15.68 19.40 -22.75
N GLU A 56 -16.63 20.34 -22.64
CA GLU A 56 -16.32 21.77 -22.55
C GLU A 56 -15.48 22.11 -21.30
N GLU A 57 -15.80 21.53 -20.14
CA GLU A 57 -15.00 21.67 -18.92
C GLU A 57 -13.57 21.12 -19.12
N ILE A 58 -13.42 20.00 -19.83
CA ILE A 58 -12.10 19.41 -20.16
C ILE A 58 -11.33 20.35 -21.10
N ASP A 59 -11.96 20.84 -22.17
CA ASP A 59 -11.30 21.71 -23.15
C ASP A 59 -10.87 23.03 -22.51
N VAL A 60 -11.74 23.64 -21.70
CA VAL A 60 -11.41 24.85 -20.91
C VAL A 60 -10.26 24.56 -19.95
N HIS A 61 -10.26 23.42 -19.26
CA HIS A 61 -9.18 23.05 -18.36
C HIS A 61 -7.86 22.83 -19.11
N MET A 62 -7.89 22.15 -20.25
CA MET A 62 -6.71 21.91 -21.09
C MET A 62 -6.14 23.23 -21.61
N GLU A 63 -6.97 24.16 -22.08
CA GLU A 63 -6.52 25.50 -22.48
C GLU A 63 -5.91 26.30 -21.32
N GLN A 64 -6.49 26.20 -20.11
CA GLN A 64 -5.96 26.84 -18.91
C GLN A 64 -4.59 26.26 -18.54
N VAL A 65 -4.44 24.94 -18.63
CA VAL A 65 -3.18 24.25 -18.39
C VAL A 65 -2.14 24.64 -19.45
N GLU A 66 -2.49 24.69 -20.74
CA GLU A 66 -1.56 25.11 -21.80
C GLU A 66 -1.12 26.58 -21.68
N LYS A 67 -2.01 27.47 -21.23
CA LYS A 67 -1.69 28.89 -20.97
C LYS A 67 -0.86 29.09 -19.71
N ASN A 68 -0.91 28.17 -18.75
CA ASN A 68 -0.16 28.24 -17.49
C ASN A 68 0.60 26.95 -17.14
N PRO A 69 1.46 26.42 -18.04
CA PRO A 69 1.78 24.99 -18.06
C PRO A 69 2.73 24.52 -16.94
N LYS A 70 3.31 25.43 -16.16
CA LYS A 70 4.39 25.07 -15.22
C LYS A 70 4.47 25.90 -13.94
N LYS A 71 4.03 27.16 -13.93
CA LYS A 71 4.26 28.04 -12.77
C LYS A 71 3.42 27.62 -11.56
N ASP A 72 2.11 27.49 -11.71
CA ASP A 72 1.24 27.27 -10.54
C ASP A 72 1.46 25.88 -9.88
N HIS A 73 1.70 24.85 -10.70
CA HIS A 73 2.07 23.52 -10.20
C HIS A 73 3.47 23.45 -9.63
N HIS A 74 4.45 24.15 -10.21
CA HIS A 74 5.81 24.22 -9.66
C HIS A 74 5.84 25.02 -8.36
N ASP A 75 5.18 26.16 -8.31
CA ASP A 75 5.15 27.05 -7.15
C ASP A 75 4.40 26.40 -5.98
N SER A 76 3.29 25.72 -6.23
CA SER A 76 2.59 24.91 -5.21
C SER A 76 3.38 23.68 -4.76
N HIS A 77 4.16 23.06 -5.65
CA HIS A 77 5.05 21.95 -5.32
C HIS A 77 6.22 22.42 -4.45
N VAL A 78 6.88 23.52 -4.82
CA VAL A 78 7.97 24.16 -4.06
C VAL A 78 7.46 24.66 -2.71
N ALA A 79 6.25 25.22 -2.62
CA ALA A 79 5.65 25.63 -1.36
C ALA A 79 5.40 24.45 -0.39
N ARG A 80 5.19 23.23 -0.92
CA ARG A 80 5.01 22.00 -0.14
C ARG A 80 6.33 21.30 0.19
N GLN A 81 7.45 21.74 -0.38
CA GLN A 81 8.76 21.16 -0.10
C GLN A 81 9.30 21.62 1.25
N ALA A 82 9.99 20.73 1.96
CA ALA A 82 10.78 21.12 3.11
C ALA A 82 11.92 22.07 2.70
N ASN A 83 12.22 23.07 3.54
CA ASN A 83 13.23 24.12 3.30
C ASN A 83 14.62 23.65 2.84
N HIS A 84 14.96 22.37 3.07
CA HIS A 84 16.25 21.76 2.73
C HIS A 84 16.19 20.83 1.51
N VAL A 85 15.14 20.96 0.68
CA VAL A 85 14.97 20.19 -0.56
C VAL A 85 15.08 21.15 -1.75
N SER A 86 15.81 20.76 -2.78
CA SER A 86 15.93 21.57 -4.00
C SER A 86 14.56 21.72 -4.67
N SER A 87 14.26 22.91 -5.19
CA SER A 87 13.05 23.19 -5.99
C SER A 87 12.90 22.27 -7.21
N LYS A 88 13.99 21.67 -7.69
CA LYS A 88 13.99 20.70 -8.80
C LYS A 88 13.78 19.25 -8.38
N SER A 89 13.83 18.96 -7.08
CA SER A 89 13.62 17.62 -6.55
C SER A 89 12.15 17.23 -6.69
N PRO A 90 11.81 16.02 -7.16
CA PRO A 90 10.42 15.57 -7.19
C PRO A 90 9.85 15.29 -5.78
N TYR A 91 10.73 15.14 -4.77
CA TYR A 91 10.34 14.85 -3.39
C TYR A 91 9.93 16.10 -2.61
N THR A 92 8.90 15.97 -1.78
CA THR A 92 8.42 17.04 -0.89
C THR A 92 9.16 17.09 0.45
N VAL A 93 9.84 16.00 0.82
CA VAL A 93 10.52 15.86 2.12
C VAL A 93 11.98 15.44 1.93
N SER A 94 12.86 15.95 2.79
CA SER A 94 14.29 15.63 2.74
C SER A 94 14.53 14.16 3.08
N PHE A 95 15.65 13.60 2.62
CA PHE A 95 16.03 12.22 2.90
C PHE A 95 16.01 11.89 4.41
N PHE A 96 16.55 12.78 5.24
CA PHE A 96 16.54 12.59 6.70
C PHE A 96 15.13 12.58 7.30
N MET A 97 14.19 13.36 6.73
CA MET A 97 12.79 13.32 7.13
C MET A 97 12.14 11.99 6.74
N GLN A 98 12.45 11.46 5.56
CA GLN A 98 11.98 10.12 5.14
C GLN A 98 12.49 9.04 6.09
N VAL A 99 13.78 9.06 6.45
CA VAL A 99 14.36 8.14 7.44
C VAL A 99 13.64 8.27 8.79
N LYS A 100 13.43 9.51 9.28
CA LYS A 100 12.70 9.75 10.54
C LYS A 100 11.28 9.20 10.49
N TYR A 101 10.55 9.37 9.38
CA TYR A 101 9.20 8.83 9.24
C TYR A 101 9.17 7.31 9.23
N ILE A 102 10.10 6.69 8.50
CA ILE A 102 10.23 5.23 8.46
C ILE A 102 10.57 4.69 9.85
N MET A 103 11.49 5.34 10.57
CA MET A 103 11.84 4.97 11.95
C MET A 103 10.63 5.10 12.89
N ARG A 104 9.90 6.22 12.84
CA ARG A 104 8.69 6.41 13.66
C ARG A 104 7.63 5.36 13.36
N ARG A 105 7.42 5.02 12.09
CA ARG A 105 6.49 3.96 11.67
C ARG A 105 6.91 2.60 12.20
N ASN A 106 8.19 2.24 12.08
CA ASN A 106 8.72 0.99 12.63
C ASN A 106 8.56 0.92 14.15
N TYR A 107 8.80 2.03 14.85
CA TYR A 107 8.57 2.11 16.29
C TYR A 107 7.09 1.93 16.67
N LEU A 108 6.17 2.56 15.94
CA LEU A 108 4.74 2.38 16.15
C LEU A 108 4.31 0.93 15.90
N ARG A 109 4.84 0.29 14.85
CA ARG A 109 4.61 -1.14 14.56
C ARG A 109 5.12 -2.02 15.70
N PHE A 110 6.33 -1.76 16.18
CA PHE A 110 6.91 -2.47 17.32
C PHE A 110 6.05 -2.32 18.59
N LYS A 111 5.52 -1.12 18.85
CA LYS A 111 4.62 -0.89 20.00
C LYS A 111 3.26 -1.58 19.83
N GLY A 112 2.74 -1.63 18.61
CA GLY A 112 1.42 -2.23 18.31
C GLY A 112 1.43 -3.76 18.37
N ASP A 113 2.54 -4.39 17.96
CA ASP A 113 2.72 -5.83 18.05
C ASP A 113 4.18 -6.17 18.41
N PRO A 114 4.53 -6.17 19.71
CA PRO A 114 5.87 -6.51 20.16
C PRO A 114 6.08 -8.03 20.26
N SER A 115 5.04 -8.85 19.99
CA SER A 115 5.07 -10.29 20.29
C SER A 115 6.12 -11.05 19.46
N ILE A 116 6.22 -10.74 18.16
CA ILE A 116 7.18 -11.37 17.24
C ILE A 116 8.64 -11.08 17.60
N PRO A 117 9.09 -9.82 17.76
CA PRO A 117 10.49 -9.58 18.13
C PRO A 117 10.82 -10.09 19.53
N ILE A 118 9.90 -10.00 20.49
CA ILE A 118 10.13 -10.50 21.86
C ILE A 118 10.27 -12.03 21.86
N SER A 119 9.37 -12.76 21.20
CA SER A 119 9.43 -14.22 21.11
C SER A 119 10.69 -14.70 20.39
N SER A 120 11.13 -13.97 19.35
CA SER A 120 12.36 -14.24 18.63
C SER A 120 13.59 -14.09 19.51
N VAL A 121 13.69 -13.00 20.27
CA VAL A 121 14.80 -12.78 21.24
C VAL A 121 14.76 -13.81 22.37
N ALA A 122 13.57 -14.12 22.90
CA ALA A 122 13.42 -15.14 23.94
C ALA A 122 13.88 -16.52 23.44
N GLY A 123 13.50 -16.92 22.22
CA GLY A 123 13.94 -18.18 21.61
C GLY A 123 15.46 -18.24 21.42
N GLN A 124 16.07 -17.14 20.96
CA GLN A 124 17.53 -17.04 20.82
C GLN A 124 18.25 -17.14 22.17
N LEU A 125 17.72 -16.52 23.23
CA LEU A 125 18.28 -16.61 24.58
C LEU A 125 18.21 -18.04 25.13
N ILE A 126 17.08 -18.73 24.96
CA ILE A 126 16.92 -20.12 25.38
C ILE A 126 17.93 -21.01 24.66
N MET A 127 18.07 -20.85 23.34
CA MET A 127 19.05 -21.61 22.55
C MET A 127 20.50 -21.32 22.97
N ALA A 128 20.83 -20.05 23.27
CA ALA A 128 22.15 -19.68 23.77
C ALA A 128 22.45 -20.33 25.13
N LEU A 129 21.46 -20.45 26.02
CA LEU A 129 21.62 -21.14 27.30
C LEU A 129 21.78 -22.66 27.15
N ILE A 130 21.02 -23.30 26.27
CA ILE A 130 21.17 -24.74 25.96
C ILE A 130 22.57 -25.00 25.42
N MET A 131 23.02 -24.18 24.48
CA MET A 131 24.36 -24.28 23.91
C MET A 131 25.44 -24.07 24.98
N GLY A 132 25.27 -23.03 25.80
CA GLY A 132 26.18 -22.72 26.89
C GLY A 132 26.24 -23.82 27.94
N SER A 133 25.15 -24.52 28.22
CA SER A 133 25.09 -25.62 29.20
C SER A 133 25.72 -26.92 28.67
N VAL A 134 25.48 -27.27 27.41
CA VAL A 134 26.05 -28.48 26.77
C VAL A 134 27.58 -28.39 26.67
N PHE A 135 28.10 -27.20 26.43
CA PHE A 135 29.55 -26.94 26.36
C PHE A 135 30.08 -26.23 27.62
N TYR A 136 29.39 -26.37 28.76
CA TYR A 136 29.81 -25.78 30.02
C TYR A 136 30.97 -26.55 30.64
N ASN A 137 31.97 -25.83 31.16
CA ASN A 137 33.05 -26.38 32.00
C ASN A 137 33.80 -27.59 31.40
N LEU A 138 34.16 -27.53 30.11
CA LEU A 138 35.02 -28.54 29.51
C LEU A 138 36.42 -28.51 30.13
N ASP A 139 36.94 -29.69 30.49
CA ASP A 139 38.31 -29.85 30.96
C ASP A 139 39.33 -29.20 30.02
N SER A 140 40.45 -28.72 30.54
CA SER A 140 41.55 -28.13 29.74
C SER A 140 42.45 -29.18 29.09
N THR A 141 41.99 -30.44 29.02
CA THR A 141 42.75 -31.57 28.46
C THR A 141 42.48 -31.74 26.96
N THR A 142 43.40 -32.40 26.25
CA THR A 142 43.27 -32.65 24.79
C THR A 142 42.01 -33.45 24.43
N GLY A 143 41.46 -34.22 25.37
CA GLY A 143 40.20 -34.95 25.18
C GLY A 143 38.97 -34.03 24.97
N SER A 144 39.01 -32.78 25.44
CA SER A 144 37.92 -31.82 25.26
C SER A 144 38.04 -30.99 23.97
N PHE A 145 39.13 -31.12 23.23
CA PHE A 145 39.40 -30.33 22.01
C PHE A 145 38.31 -30.52 20.97
N PHE A 146 37.90 -31.78 20.71
CA PHE A 146 36.82 -32.10 19.78
C PHE A 146 35.50 -31.44 20.17
N SER A 147 35.13 -31.48 21.46
CA SER A 147 33.91 -30.85 21.97
C SER A 147 33.95 -29.32 21.87
N ARG A 148 35.11 -28.68 22.07
CA ARG A 148 35.30 -27.22 21.87
C ARG A 148 35.12 -26.82 20.41
N THR A 149 35.74 -27.56 19.48
CA THR A 149 35.59 -27.30 18.03
C THR A 149 34.15 -27.49 17.58
N THR A 150 33.48 -28.54 18.10
CA THR A 150 32.07 -28.82 17.81
C THR A 150 31.16 -27.70 18.33
N GLY A 151 31.39 -27.19 19.54
CA GLY A 151 30.64 -26.06 20.10
C GLY A 151 30.80 -24.77 19.29
N LEU A 152 32.01 -24.45 18.85
CA LEU A 152 32.25 -23.30 17.96
C LEU A 152 31.57 -23.47 16.60
N PHE A 153 31.63 -24.66 16.01
CA PHE A 153 30.95 -24.96 14.75
C PHE A 153 29.43 -24.75 14.84
N PHE A 154 28.80 -25.32 15.88
CA PHE A 154 27.37 -25.15 16.10
C PHE A 154 26.99 -23.70 16.39
N ALA A 155 27.85 -22.91 17.06
CA ALA A 155 27.56 -21.50 17.33
C ALA A 155 27.47 -20.67 16.04
N VAL A 156 28.40 -20.91 15.09
CA VAL A 156 28.39 -20.27 13.77
C VAL A 156 27.19 -20.73 12.94
N LEU A 157 26.93 -22.04 12.93
CA LEU A 157 25.83 -22.64 12.17
C LEU A 157 24.46 -22.18 12.68
N PHE A 158 24.26 -22.08 13.99
CA PHE A 158 23.05 -21.52 14.58
C PHE A 158 22.82 -20.07 14.18
N ASN A 159 23.86 -19.23 14.19
CA ASN A 159 23.75 -17.84 13.75
C ASN A 159 23.33 -17.74 12.27
N ALA A 160 23.89 -18.59 11.40
CA ALA A 160 23.49 -18.66 10.00
C ALA A 160 22.01 -19.06 9.82
N PHE A 161 21.51 -20.03 10.60
CA PHE A 161 20.10 -20.43 10.56
C PHE A 161 19.15 -19.33 11.03
N VAL A 162 19.49 -18.62 12.10
CA VAL A 162 18.68 -17.50 12.61
C VAL A 162 18.53 -16.40 11.55
N VAL A 163 19.60 -16.07 10.83
CA VAL A 163 19.56 -15.09 9.74
C VAL A 163 18.73 -15.58 8.57
N TYR A 164 18.83 -16.86 8.21
CA TYR A 164 18.06 -17.42 7.08
C TYR A 164 16.55 -17.45 7.37
N VAL A 165 16.16 -17.98 8.54
CA VAL A 165 14.75 -18.07 8.95
C VAL A 165 14.12 -16.69 9.18
N GLY A 166 14.90 -15.70 9.60
CA GLY A 166 14.40 -14.32 9.75
C GLY A 166 14.11 -13.60 8.42
N ASN A 167 14.57 -14.13 7.28
CA ASN A 167 14.38 -13.54 5.94
C ASN A 167 13.34 -14.28 5.07
N SER A 168 12.82 -15.43 5.53
CA SER A 168 11.78 -16.24 4.88
C SER A 168 10.42 -16.00 5.52
#